data_AF-A0A7W0YF05-F1
#
_entry.id   AF-A0A7W0YF05-F1
#
_cell.length_a   1.000
_cell.length_b   1.000
_cell.length_c   1.000
_cell.angle_alpha   90.00
_cell.angle_beta   90.00
_cell.angle_gamma   90.00
#
_symmetry.space_group_name_H-M   'P 1'
#
loop_
_entity.id
_entity.type
_entity.pdbx_description
1 polymer ?
#
loop_
_entity_poly.entity_id
_entity_poly.type
_entity_poly.pdbx_seq_one_letter_code
_entity_poly.pdbx_strand_id
1 'polypeptide(L)' 'MKTTLDLPDDLMREVKIRAVHEHKKLKDIIAELIRKGIDLSKGHPPKPPKPIKLRGGFIPTTEDIEAAIAEGRD' A
#
# COMPACT_ATOMS: atom_id res chain seq x y z
N MET A 1 3.69 29.90 1.13
CA MET A 1 4.19 30.38 2.43
C MET A 1 5.53 29.71 2.74
N LYS A 2 6.40 30.36 3.51
CA LYS A 2 7.63 29.75 4.05
C LYS A 2 7.31 29.25 5.46
N THR A 3 7.67 27.99 5.73
CA THR A 3 7.46 27.34 7.02
C THR A 3 8.79 26.72 7.46
N THR A 4 8.98 26.63 8.78
CA THR A 4 10.10 25.92 9.40
C THR A 4 9.51 24.76 10.18
N LEU A 5 10.06 23.56 9.99
CA LEU A 5 9.64 22.33 10.64
C LEU A 5 10.89 21.60 11.12
N ASP A 6 10.87 21.11 12.35
CA ASP A 6 11.91 20.23 12.86
C ASP A 6 11.63 18.81 12.37
N LEU A 7 12.61 18.23 11.67
CA LEU A 7 12.51 16.89 11.09
C LEU A 7 13.72 16.05 11.55
N PRO A 8 13.53 14.75 11.80
CA PRO A 8 14.65 13.83 12.00
C PRO A 8 15.63 13.87 10.82
N ASP A 9 16.93 13.86 11.12
CA ASP A 9 18.00 14.00 10.12
C ASP A 9 18.02 12.86 9.10
N ASP A 10 17.74 11.64 9.56
CA ASP A 10 17.59 10.44 8.74
C ASP A 10 16.44 10.59 7.74
N LEU A 11 15.27 11.06 8.20
CA LEU A 11 14.13 11.33 7.33
C LEU A 11 14.48 12.40 6.29
N MET A 12 15.13 13.49 6.71
CA MET A 12 15.53 14.56 5.80
C MET A 12 16.54 14.08 4.76
N ARG A 13 17.44 13.16 5.12
CA ARG A 13 18.39 12.53 4.21
C ARG A 13 17.69 11.69 3.15
N GLU A 14 16.71 10.87 3.52
CA GLU A 14 15.93 10.07 2.57
C GLU A 14 15.18 10.94 1.57
N VAL A 15 14.54 12.01 2.05
CA VAL A 15 13.82 12.95 1.19
C VAL A 15 14.75 13.64 0.20
N LYS A 16 15.97 14.03 0.63
CA LYS A 16 17.00 14.58 -0.28
C LYS A 16 17.41 13.58 -1.35
N ILE A 17 17.65 12.32 -1.00
CA ILE A 17 18.01 11.27 -1.95
C ILE A 17 16.89 11.09 -2.99
N ARG A 18 15.63 11.04 -2.55
CA ARG A 18 14.47 10.94 -3.44
C ARG A 18 14.38 12.13 -4.40
N ALA A 19 14.62 13.35 -3.91
CA ALA A 19 14.62 14.55 -4.74
C ALA A 19 15.69 14.52 -5.85
N VAL A 20 16.88 13.98 -5.53
CA VAL A 20 17.95 13.77 -6.52
C VAL A 20 17.53 12.74 -7.57
N HIS A 21 17.01 11.58 -7.14
CA HIS A 21 16.58 10.53 -8.06
C HIS A 21 15.42 10.94 -8.98
N GLU A 22 14.48 11.75 -8.47
CA GLU A 22 13.34 12.23 -9.26
C GLU A 22 13.64 13.51 -10.05
N HIS A 23 14.87 14.05 -9.97
CA HIS A 23 15.25 15.34 -10.57
C HIS A 23 14.30 16.49 -10.22
N LYS A 24 13.76 16.48 -8.99
CA LYS A 24 12.80 17.47 -8.49
C LYS A 24 13.42 18.33 -7.40
N LYS A 25 12.88 19.54 -7.21
CA LYS A 25 13.30 20.39 -6.08
C LYS A 25 12.79 19.78 -4.78
N LEU A 26 13.61 19.87 -3.75
CA LEU A 26 13.31 19.36 -2.41
C LEU A 26 11.95 19.86 -1.86
N LYS A 27 11.65 21.14 -2.03
CA LYS A 27 10.36 21.73 -1.60
C LYS A 27 9.14 21.10 -2.30
N ASP A 28 9.30 20.68 -3.56
CA ASP A 28 8.21 20.14 -4.36
C ASP A 28 7.94 18.69 -3.93
N ILE A 29 8.99 17.89 -3.73
CA ILE A 29 8.90 16.55 -3.11
C ILE A 29 8.25 16.63 -1.73
N ILE A 30 8.70 17.54 -0.86
CA ILE A 30 8.12 17.71 0.49
C ILE A 30 6.62 18.03 0.40
N ALA A 31 6.22 18.94 -0.49
CA ALA A 31 4.82 19.29 -0.68
C ALA A 31 3.98 18.11 -1.23
N GLU A 32 4.53 17.33 -2.17
CA GLU A 32 3.90 16.11 -2.68
C GLU A 32 3.73 15.05 -1.58
N LEU A 33 4.76 14.81 -0.77
CA LEU A 33 4.72 13.84 0.31
C LEU A 33 3.71 14.23 1.40
N ILE A 34 3.67 15.50 1.79
CA ILE A 34 2.70 16.00 2.76
C ILE A 34 1.27 15.84 2.22
N ARG A 35 1.01 16.20 0.95
CA ARG A 35 -0.31 16.00 0.33
C ARG A 35 -0.72 14.54 0.32
N LYS A 36 0.16 13.64 -0.12
CA LYS A 36 -0.09 12.19 -0.10
C LYS A 36 -0.39 11.69 1.31
N GLY A 37 0.35 12.15 2.32
CA GLY A 37 0.10 11.78 3.72
C GLY A 37 -1.29 12.23 4.20
N ILE A 38 -1.70 13.45 3.86
CA ILE A 38 -3.02 13.99 4.20
C ILE A 38 -4.13 13.21 3.48
N ASP A 39 -3.94 12.82 2.22
CA ASP A 39 -4.94 12.08 1.46
C ASP A 39 -5.08 10.64 1.99
N LEU A 40 -3.96 10.00 2.31
CA LEU A 40 -3.95 8.68 2.95
C LEU A 40 -4.62 8.70 4.34
N SER A 41 -4.43 9.77 5.12
CA SER A 41 -5.08 9.89 6.44
C SER A 41 -6.59 10.11 6.35
N LYS A 42 -7.11 10.56 5.20
CA LYS A 42 -8.55 10.74 4.96
C LYS A 42 -9.21 9.47 4.42
N GLY A 43 -8.44 8.57 3.82
CA GLY A 43 -8.95 7.30 3.31
C GLY A 43 -9.27 6.34 4.45
N HIS A 44 -10.45 5.72 4.41
CA HIS A 44 -10.63 4.46 5.11
C HIS A 44 -9.78 3.40 4.40
N PRO A 45 -9.14 2.45 5.12
CA PRO A 45 -8.52 1.31 4.47
C PRO A 45 -9.54 0.69 3.50
N PRO A 46 -9.13 0.33 2.27
CA PRO A 46 -10.06 -0.24 1.31
C PRO A 46 -10.73 -1.44 1.98
N LYS A 47 -12.07 -1.45 1.99
CA LYS A 47 -12.80 -2.62 2.50
C LYS A 47 -12.31 -3.82 1.69
N PRO A 48 -11.88 -4.92 2.34
CA PRO A 48 -11.50 -6.11 1.61
C PRO A 48 -12.67 -6.49 0.68
N PRO A 49 -12.38 -6.97 -0.54
CA PRO A 49 -13.42 -7.41 -1.44
C PRO A 49 -14.30 -8.43 -0.70
N LYS A 50 -15.61 -8.38 -0.94
CA LYS A 50 -16.52 -9.36 -0.33
C LYS A 50 -16.02 -10.75 -0.71
N PRO A 51 -15.82 -11.67 0.25
CA PRO A 51 -15.38 -13.03 -0.06
C PRO A 51 -16.27 -13.64 -1.13
N ILE A 52 -15.65 -14.28 -2.12
CA ILE A 52 -16.39 -15.03 -3.15
C ILE A 52 -17.07 -16.19 -2.42
N LYS A 53 -18.40 -16.18 -2.40
CA LYS A 53 -19.18 -17.31 -1.88
C LYS A 53 -19.24 -18.37 -2.96
N LEU A 54 -18.69 -19.55 -2.68
CA LEU A 54 -18.85 -20.70 -3.58
C LEU A 54 -20.33 -21.11 -3.64
N ARG A 55 -20.71 -21.74 -4.76
CA ARG A 55 -22.10 -22.15 -5.02
C ARG A 55 -22.61 -23.00 -3.85
N GLY A 56 -23.82 -22.70 -3.39
CA GLY A 56 -24.46 -23.44 -2.29
C GLY A 56 -23.87 -23.19 -0.90
N GLY A 57 -22.92 -22.25 -0.76
CA GLY A 57 -22.25 -22.02 0.53
C GLY A 57 -21.21 -23.09 0.86
N PHE A 58 -20.65 -23.73 -0.16
CA PHE A 58 -19.57 -24.69 0.01
C PHE A 58 -18.36 -24.03 0.69
N ILE A 59 -17.89 -24.66 1.78
CA ILE A 59 -16.70 -24.28 2.51
C ILE A 59 -15.77 -25.50 2.40
N PRO A 60 -14.74 -25.45 1.54
CA PRO A 60 -13.86 -26.60 1.31
C PRO A 60 -13.14 -27.00 2.60
N THR A 61 -13.09 -28.29 2.88
CA THR A 61 -12.17 -28.83 3.88
C THR A 61 -10.77 -28.97 3.30
N THR A 62 -9.80 -29.34 4.14
CA THR A 62 -8.45 -29.65 3.67
C THR A 62 -8.46 -30.82 2.67
N GLU A 63 -9.29 -31.83 2.92
CA GLU A 63 -9.43 -32.99 2.05
C GLU A 63 -10.02 -32.61 0.67
N ASP A 64 -11.02 -31.73 0.63
CA ASP A 64 -11.59 -31.22 -0.63
C ASP A 64 -10.53 -30.52 -1.49
N ILE A 65 -9.62 -29.78 -0.84
CA ILE A 65 -8.53 -29.06 -1.51
C ILE A 65 -7.50 -30.06 -2.05
N GLU A 66 -7.11 -31.06 -1.26
CA GLU A 66 -6.15 -32.08 -1.68
C GLU A 66 -6.66 -32.91 -2.85
N ALA A 67 -7.94 -33.29 -2.84
CA ALA A 67 -8.58 -34.00 -3.93
C ALA A 67 -8.58 -33.19 -5.23
N ALA A 68 -8.92 -31.90 -5.16
CA ALA A 68 -8.94 -31.02 -6.33
C ALA A 68 -7.53 -30.80 -6.94
N ILE A 69 -6.49 -30.73 -6.10
CA ILE A 69 -5.10 -30.64 -6.56
C ILE A 69 -4.67 -31.93 -7.27
N ALA A 70 -5.09 -33.10 -6.76
CA ALA A 70 -4.79 -34.38 -7.38
C ALA A 70 -5.46 -34.52 -8.75
N GLU A 71 -6.73 -34.13 -8.87
CA GLU A 71 -7.50 -34.17 -10.12
C GLU A 71 -6.90 -33.27 -11.23
N GLY A 72 -6.36 -32.11 -10.88
CA GLY A 72 -5.77 -31.18 -11.85
C GLY A 72 -4.34 -31.51 -12.33
N ARG A 73 -3.79 -32.68 -11.94
CA ARG A 73 -2.40 -33.08 -12.21
C ARG A 73 -2.27 -34.11 -13.34
N ASP A 74 -3.39 -34.64 -13.83
CA ASP A 74 -3.50 -35.46 -15.05
C ASP A 74 -3.72 -34.59 -16.31
#